data_AF-A0A2E5U8V8-F1
#
_entry.id   AF-A0A2E5U8V8-F1
#
_cell.length_a   1.000
_cell.length_b   1.000
_cell.length_c   1.000
_cell.angle_alpha   90.00
_cell.angle_beta   90.00
_cell.angle_gamma   90.00
#
_symmetry.space_group_name_H-M   'P 1'
#
loop_
_entity.id
_entity.type
_entity.pdbx_description
1 polymer ?
#
loop_
_entity_poly.entity_id
_entity_poly.type
_entity_poly.pdbx_seq_one_letter_code
_entity_poly.pdbx_strand_id
1 'polypeptide(L)'
;MGCMRIVPGSHRLGQIEKTDGHSFVKGVHDRYQLEDAEPIIANSGDVVFFHCCSLHGSMQNVSKRPRKTVLVQLYSGTDRVVEGNRHTNVQLVLRGRNHFATRSSVDTSF
;
A
#
# COMPACT_ATOMS: atom_id res chain seq x y z
N MET A 1 -2.67 -20.42 -1.03
CA MET A 1 -1.83 -19.23 -1.34
C MET A 1 -2.51 -18.04 -0.71
N GLY A 2 -1.87 -17.34 0.22
CA GLY A 2 -2.44 -16.17 0.91
C GLY A 2 -2.51 -14.96 -0.02
N CYS A 3 -3.50 -14.91 -0.91
CA CYS A 3 -3.66 -13.81 -1.85
C CYS A 3 -4.08 -12.51 -1.15
N MET A 4 -3.82 -11.39 -1.81
CA MET A 4 -4.31 -10.09 -1.37
C MET A 4 -5.83 -10.06 -1.50
N ARG A 5 -6.50 -9.41 -0.55
CA ARG A 5 -7.93 -9.13 -0.56
C ARG A 5 -8.15 -7.64 -0.38
N ILE A 6 -9.22 -7.12 -0.96
CA ILE A 6 -9.57 -5.69 -0.90
C ILE A 6 -11.04 -5.52 -0.59
N VAL A 7 -11.40 -4.48 0.16
CA VAL A 7 -12.80 -4.07 0.30
C VAL A 7 -13.09 -3.05 -0.81
N PRO A 8 -13.92 -3.39 -1.82
CA PRO A 8 -14.18 -2.48 -2.93
C PRO A 8 -14.75 -1.14 -2.47
N GLY A 9 -14.28 -0.04 -3.07
CA GLY A 9 -14.78 1.30 -2.76
C GLY A 9 -14.32 1.91 -1.43
N SER A 10 -13.64 1.14 -0.56
CA SER A 10 -13.18 1.60 0.77
C SER A 10 -12.17 2.75 0.73
N HIS A 11 -11.48 2.97 -0.40
CA HIS A 11 -10.60 4.12 -0.60
C HIS A 11 -11.29 5.48 -0.40
N ARG A 12 -12.63 5.53 -0.56
CA ARG A 12 -13.43 6.75 -0.32
C ARG A 12 -13.53 7.14 1.15
N LEU A 13 -13.15 6.25 2.08
CA LEU A 13 -13.03 6.56 3.50
C LEU A 13 -11.82 7.46 3.80
N GLY A 14 -10.90 7.62 2.84
CA GLY A 14 -9.67 8.38 3.03
C GLY A 14 -8.69 7.66 3.95
N GLN A 15 -7.74 8.42 4.50
CA GLN A 15 -6.80 7.90 5.49
C GLN A 15 -7.53 7.71 6.82
N ILE A 16 -7.50 6.49 7.34
CA ILE A 16 -8.04 6.18 8.67
C ILE A 16 -6.91 6.31 9.69
N GLU A 17 -7.12 7.08 10.75
CA GLU A 17 -6.12 7.25 11.80
C GLU A 17 -5.88 5.95 12.57
N LYS A 18 -4.66 5.80 13.11
CA LYS A 18 -4.27 4.70 14.01
C LYS A 18 -4.44 3.30 13.39
N THR A 19 -4.33 3.19 12.06
CA THR A 19 -4.25 1.92 11.35
C THR A 19 -2.81 1.65 10.92
N ASP A 20 -2.32 0.44 11.19
CA ASP A 20 -0.95 0.00 10.87
C ASP A 20 -0.92 -1.38 10.16
N GLY A 21 -2.08 -2.02 9.98
CA GLY A 21 -2.20 -3.37 9.40
C GLY A 21 -1.83 -4.51 10.35
N HIS A 22 -1.46 -4.21 11.60
CA HIS A 22 -1.01 -5.18 12.60
C HIS A 22 -1.85 -5.16 13.88
N SER A 23 -2.53 -4.04 14.13
CA SER A 23 -3.32 -3.78 15.33
C SER A 23 -4.82 -3.89 15.01
N PHE A 24 -5.58 -4.40 15.98
CA PHE A 24 -7.04 -4.33 15.91
C PHE A 24 -7.50 -2.88 16.09
N VAL A 25 -8.34 -2.42 15.18
CA VAL A 25 -8.92 -1.08 15.19
C VAL A 25 -10.44 -1.19 15.27
N LYS A 26 -10.99 -0.85 16.44
CA LYS A 26 -12.44 -0.80 16.69
C LYS A 26 -13.11 0.14 15.68
N GLY A 27 -14.26 -0.26 15.17
CA GLY A 27 -15.01 0.46 14.16
C GLY A 27 -14.53 0.24 12.72
N VAL A 28 -13.29 -0.22 12.49
CA VAL A 28 -12.86 -0.74 11.17
C VAL A 28 -13.12 -2.24 11.13
N HIS A 29 -12.52 -2.97 12.06
CA HIS A 29 -12.60 -4.42 12.13
C HIS A 29 -13.94 -4.93 12.66
N ASP A 30 -14.83 -4.06 13.13
CA ASP A 30 -16.23 -4.44 13.43
C ASP A 30 -17.10 -4.45 12.16
N ARG A 31 -16.70 -3.70 11.13
CA ARG A 31 -17.48 -3.46 9.90
C ARG A 31 -16.90 -4.17 8.67
N TYR A 32 -15.58 -4.31 8.63
CA TYR A 32 -14.87 -4.86 7.48
C TYR A 32 -14.04 -6.05 7.96
N GLN A 33 -14.60 -7.25 7.80
CA GLN A 33 -13.85 -8.49 8.04
C GLN A 33 -13.00 -8.82 6.81
N LEU A 34 -11.85 -9.44 7.03
CA LEU A 34 -10.95 -9.82 5.93
C LEU A 34 -11.55 -10.94 5.06
N GLU A 35 -12.38 -11.78 5.69
CA GLU A 35 -13.12 -12.87 5.07
C GLU A 35 -14.10 -12.35 4.00
N ASP A 36 -14.74 -11.21 4.29
CA ASP A 36 -15.73 -10.56 3.42
C ASP A 36 -15.09 -9.70 2.31
N ALA A 37 -13.79 -9.42 2.41
CA ALA A 37 -13.05 -8.69 1.38
C ALA A 37 -12.89 -9.54 0.11
N GLU A 38 -12.91 -8.91 -1.06
CA GLU A 38 -12.80 -9.60 -2.34
C GLU A 38 -11.37 -10.07 -2.61
N PRO A 39 -11.14 -11.36 -2.96
CA PRO A 39 -9.82 -11.86 -3.31
C PRO A 39 -9.35 -11.33 -4.66
N ILE A 40 -8.10 -10.86 -4.70
CA ILE A 40 -7.41 -10.56 -5.95
C ILE A 40 -6.65 -11.80 -6.41
N ILE A 41 -7.17 -12.44 -7.45
CA ILE A 41 -6.55 -13.61 -8.09
C ILE A 41 -5.63 -13.11 -9.19
N ALA A 42 -4.34 -13.45 -9.09
CA ALA A 42 -3.29 -12.99 -9.98
C ALA A 42 -2.34 -14.15 -10.30
N ASN A 43 -1.86 -14.20 -11.55
CA ASN A 43 -0.83 -15.09 -12.03
C ASN A 43 0.56 -14.44 -11.90
N SER A 44 1.60 -15.24 -12.10
CA SER A 44 2.97 -14.71 -12.15
C SER A 44 3.10 -13.73 -13.32
N GLY A 45 3.49 -12.50 -13.03
CA GLY A 45 3.64 -11.42 -14.01
C GLY A 45 2.48 -10.42 -14.03
N ASP A 46 1.34 -10.75 -13.42
CA ASP A 46 0.21 -9.82 -13.30
C ASP A 46 0.57 -8.67 -12.34
N VAL A 47 0.02 -7.48 -12.64
CA VAL A 47 0.20 -6.27 -11.85
C VAL A 47 -1.15 -5.79 -11.34
N VAL A 48 -1.21 -5.52 -10.03
CA VAL A 48 -2.41 -4.99 -9.37
C VAL A 48 -2.17 -3.51 -9.05
N PHE A 49 -3.02 -2.64 -9.58
CA PHE A 49 -3.07 -1.23 -9.22
C PHE A 49 -4.25 -1.01 -8.26
N PHE A 50 -3.98 -0.39 -7.12
CA PHE A 50 -5.01 -0.03 -6.15
C PHE A 50 -4.63 1.23 -5.39
N HIS A 51 -5.64 1.92 -4.85
CA HIS A 51 -5.43 3.15 -4.09
C HIS A 51 -4.90 2.84 -2.68
N CYS A 52 -3.93 3.62 -2.18
CA CYS A 52 -3.29 3.39 -0.88
C CYS A 52 -4.25 3.42 0.32
N CYS A 53 -5.34 4.19 0.24
CA CYS A 53 -6.40 4.21 1.25
C CYS A 53 -7.41 3.05 1.17
N SER A 54 -7.27 2.13 0.21
CA SER A 54 -8.17 0.97 0.17
C SER A 54 -7.89 0.06 1.35
N LEU A 55 -8.92 -0.36 2.08
CA LEU A 55 -8.79 -1.41 3.09
C LEU A 55 -8.40 -2.71 2.38
N HIS A 56 -7.28 -3.29 2.80
CA HIS A 56 -6.70 -4.48 2.18
C HIS A 56 -5.97 -5.33 3.22
N GLY A 57 -5.77 -6.59 2.87
CA GLY A 57 -5.03 -7.55 3.69
C GLY A 57 -4.75 -8.83 2.92
N SER A 58 -4.25 -9.86 3.59
CA SER A 58 -4.11 -11.20 3.00
C SER A 58 -4.36 -12.26 4.03
N MET A 59 -5.03 -13.35 3.62
CA MET A 59 -5.16 -14.53 4.47
C MET A 59 -3.80 -15.21 4.65
N GLN A 60 -3.69 -16.04 5.70
CA GLN A 60 -2.51 -16.88 5.91
C GLN A 60 -2.25 -17.76 4.67
N ASN A 61 -0.97 -17.86 4.28
CA ASN A 61 -0.57 -18.80 3.25
C ASN A 61 -0.45 -20.22 3.83
N VAL A 62 -1.51 -21.02 3.69
CA VAL A 62 -1.55 -22.43 4.14
C VAL A 62 -0.87 -23.42 3.17
N SER A 63 -0.19 -22.95 2.13
CA SER A 63 0.48 -23.82 1.15
C SER A 63 1.98 -23.98 1.46
N LYS A 64 2.60 -25.01 0.88
CA LYS A 64 4.05 -25.26 0.99
C LYS A 64 4.92 -24.36 0.09
N ARG A 65 4.30 -23.48 -0.72
CA ARG A 65 5.02 -22.62 -1.67
C ARG A 65 5.01 -21.18 -1.18
N PRO A 66 6.17 -20.49 -1.16
CA PRO A 66 6.20 -19.08 -0.79
C PRO A 66 5.45 -18.24 -1.83
N ARG A 67 4.81 -17.17 -1.36
CA ARG A 67 4.24 -16.13 -2.22
C ARG A 67 5.16 -14.92 -2.18
N LYS A 68 5.72 -14.54 -3.33
CA LYS A 68 6.57 -13.36 -3.48
C LYS A 68 5.79 -12.26 -4.18
N THR A 69 5.89 -11.04 -3.66
CA THR A 69 5.31 -9.82 -4.22
C THR A 69 6.36 -8.72 -4.20
N VAL A 70 6.39 -7.90 -5.26
CA VAL A 70 7.16 -6.66 -5.28
C VAL A 70 6.16 -5.52 -5.17
N LEU A 71 6.26 -4.72 -4.11
CA LEU A 71 5.41 -3.56 -3.91
C LEU A 71 6.16 -2.31 -4.36
N VAL A 72 5.53 -1.52 -5.22
CA VAL A 72 6.00 -0.19 -5.62
C VAL A 72 4.95 0.82 -5.22
N GLN A 73 5.34 1.83 -4.45
CA GLN A 73 4.47 2.95 -4.08
C GLN A 73 4.82 4.15 -4.95
N LEU A 74 3.81 4.75 -5.55
CA LEU A 74 3.92 5.89 -6.44
C LEU A 74 3.04 7.02 -5.91
N TYR A 75 3.49 8.26 -6.11
CA TYR A 75 2.75 9.47 -5.76
C TYR A 75 2.98 10.54 -6.83
N SER A 76 2.10 11.54 -6.89
CA SER A 76 2.24 12.63 -7.86
C SER A 76 3.48 13.46 -7.56
N GLY A 77 4.11 14.00 -8.60
CA GLY A 77 5.18 14.99 -8.44
C GLY A 77 4.74 16.30 -7.75
N THR A 78 3.45 16.45 -7.45
CA THR A 78 2.87 17.57 -6.69
C THR A 78 2.44 17.17 -5.27
N ASP A 79 2.64 15.92 -4.86
CA ASP A 79 2.33 15.48 -3.49
C ASP A 79 3.52 15.71 -2.56
N ARG A 80 3.22 15.88 -1.27
CA ARG A 80 4.23 16.00 -0.21
C ARG A 80 4.27 14.75 0.64
N VAL A 81 5.48 14.36 1.05
CA VAL A 81 5.66 13.32 2.05
C VAL A 81 5.19 13.87 3.40
N VAL A 82 4.33 13.12 4.08
CA VAL A 82 3.86 13.47 5.42
C VAL A 82 5.02 13.42 6.40
N GLU A 83 5.08 14.40 7.31
CA GLU A 83 6.09 14.46 8.36
C GLU A 83 6.09 13.17 9.21
N GLY A 84 7.28 12.70 9.59
CA GLY A 84 7.42 11.46 10.37
C GLY A 84 7.26 10.17 9.57
N ASN A 85 6.99 10.23 8.25
CA ASN A 85 7.00 9.05 7.40
C ASN A 85 8.42 8.43 7.34
N ARG A 86 8.53 7.17 7.77
CA ARG A 86 9.80 6.42 7.80
C ARG A 86 9.99 5.50 6.59
N HIS A 87 9.04 5.45 5.66
CA HIS A 87 9.18 4.67 4.43
C HIS A 87 10.30 5.24 3.56
N THR A 88 11.12 4.35 3.01
CA THR A 88 12.15 4.72 2.05
C THR A 88 11.50 5.41 0.86
N ASN A 89 11.92 6.65 0.59
CA ASN A 89 11.47 7.43 -0.55
C ASN A 89 12.68 7.81 -1.41
N VAL A 90 12.87 7.09 -2.50
CA VAL A 90 13.98 7.29 -3.43
C VAL A 90 13.83 8.55 -4.30
N GLN A 91 12.67 9.22 -4.27
CA GLN A 91 12.35 10.42 -5.07
C GLN A 91 12.61 10.29 -6.58
N LEU A 92 12.68 9.06 -7.10
CA LEU A 92 12.93 8.77 -8.51
C LEU A 92 11.73 9.21 -9.36
N VAL A 93 11.97 10.10 -10.32
CA VAL A 93 10.96 10.56 -11.26
C VAL A 93 10.83 9.57 -12.40
N LEU A 94 9.73 8.80 -12.43
CA LEU A 94 9.43 7.88 -13.53
C LEU A 94 8.78 8.60 -14.73
N ARG A 95 8.09 9.71 -14.49
CA ARG A 95 7.45 10.54 -15.51
C ARG A 95 7.27 11.97 -15.02
N GLY A 96 7.53 12.95 -15.88
CA GLY A 96 7.29 14.37 -15.59
C GLY A 96 8.34 14.97 -14.65
N ARG A 97 7.89 15.62 -13.57
CA ARG A 97 8.75 16.34 -12.61
C ARG A 97 8.24 16.16 -11.18
N ASN A 98 9.16 15.96 -10.24
CA ASN A 98 8.91 16.13 -8.80
C ASN A 98 9.19 17.60 -8.42
N HIS A 99 8.16 18.33 -7.99
CA HIS A 99 8.24 19.76 -7.67
C HIS A 99 8.92 20.04 -6.32
N PHE A 100 9.15 19.00 -5.52
CA PHE A 100 9.76 19.12 -4.19
C PHE A 100 11.11 18.43 -4.08
N ALA A 101 11.60 17.80 -5.15
CA ALA A 101 12.95 17.25 -5.19
C ALA A 101 13.97 18.40 -5.23
N THR A 102 14.90 18.40 -4.28
CA THR A 102 16.08 19.25 -4.24
C THR A 102 17.33 18.37 -4.30
N ARG A 103 18.51 18.95 -4.63
CA ARG A 103 19.77 18.18 -4.60
C ARG A 103 20.03 17.52 -3.24
N SER A 104 19.67 18.19 -2.15
CA SER A 104 19.84 17.65 -0.79
C SER A 104 18.81 16.59 -0.43
N SER A 105 17.61 16.60 -1.02
CA SER A 105 16.56 15.63 -0.71
C SER A 105 16.68 14.31 -1.47
N VAL A 106 17.46 14.30 -2.56
CA VAL A 106 17.74 13.10 -3.38
C VAL A 106 19.09 12.45 -3.06
N ASP A 107 19.91 13.10 -2.23
CA ASP A 107 21.21 12.56 -1.82
C ASP A 107 20.99 11.47 -0.78
N THR A 108 20.90 10.22 -1.25
CA THR A 108 20.91 9.05 -0.39
C THR A 108 22.36 8.70 -0.07
N SER A 109 23.02 9.55 0.72
CA SER A 109 24.25 9.19 1.40
C SER A 109 23.90 8.09 2.41
N PHE A 110 24.08 6.84 2.01
CA PHE A 110 24.00 5.65 2.88
C PHE A 110 25.27 5.50 3.70
#